data_AF-A0A844TRE0-F1
#
_entry.id   AF-A0A844TRE0-F1
#
_cell.length_a   1.000
_cell.length_b   1.000
_cell.length_c   1.000
_cell.angle_alpha   90.00
_cell.angle_beta   90.00
_cell.angle_gamma   90.00
#
_symmetry.space_group_name_H-M   'P 1'
#
loop_
_entity.id
_entity.type
_entity.pdbx_description
1 polymer ?
#
loop_
_entity_poly.entity_id
_entity_poly.type
_entity_poly.pdbx_seq_one_letter_code
_entity_poly.pdbx_strand_id
1 'polypeptide(L)'
;MLPETDTPRSGLRALLGSLVIALVAITSPVHAQYVCGAHSSESATGSESLACGYFSHANAGASIDAATAIGSYSFATKGGATAVGNWARAEGDQASAFGIRAYAGGDQASAVGSQAAATSDFATAFGYLSYATGSSSVALGAYANASASDSVALGTGSIANIENTVSIGKVGAERKLVNLANGTIASGSTDAVNGGQLYTANQRVAAAFGTTLDASGQLVAPSYTIQGTAYDNAASAFSAVNAALTSGLSSASQYVKVNSTATAATASGTDAVAIGGNAQATATGSIAIGLNSASTGTNAIAIGAGAVAAGSVAVGAAATASNGGAAFGDGAVATGTNSAALGTNASATAANSVAIGSGSTNTVANTVSFGSAGNERRLTNVAAGINATDAVNVGQLQSTVAGFQSQIGSLQTQITANQQEARRGIVAAVSAAPTLMPSAPGKTTVAVNTGYYRGQSGVGIGISHRLNWGLPTVVFGGYSNGGGSEHVGRAGMAVEF
;
A
#
# COMPACT_ATOMS: atom_id res chain seq x y z
N MET A 1 91.68 61.85 -54.65
CA MET A 1 92.94 62.10 -53.93
C MET A 1 93.58 60.76 -53.68
N LEU A 2 94.67 60.51 -54.41
CA LEU A 2 95.71 59.47 -54.27
C LEU A 2 96.26 59.40 -52.84
N PRO A 3 97.13 58.43 -52.44
CA PRO A 3 97.91 57.49 -53.28
C PRO A 3 97.90 56.01 -52.79
N GLU A 4 98.04 55.01 -53.67
CA GLU A 4 99.28 54.27 -54.06
C GLU A 4 99.77 53.25 -53.00
N THR A 5 100.36 52.08 -53.28
CA THR A 5 100.85 51.42 -54.51
C THR A 5 101.37 50.01 -54.17
N ASP A 6 101.31 49.13 -55.17
CA ASP A 6 102.33 48.15 -55.62
C ASP A 6 103.02 47.15 -54.68
N THR A 7 102.62 45.87 -54.82
CA THR A 7 103.23 44.80 -55.67
C THR A 7 104.78 44.51 -55.57
N PRO A 8 105.34 43.45 -56.22
CA PRO A 8 105.76 42.19 -55.54
C PRO A 8 107.19 41.69 -55.96
N ARG A 9 107.76 40.67 -55.31
CA ARG A 9 108.85 39.80 -55.85
C ARG A 9 108.83 38.45 -55.12
N SER A 10 108.51 37.29 -55.71
CA SER A 10 109.15 36.50 -56.77
C SER A 10 110.54 35.92 -56.40
N GLY A 11 110.69 34.60 -56.52
CA GLY A 11 111.89 33.84 -56.15
C GLY A 11 111.57 32.38 -55.72
N LEU A 12 111.07 31.49 -56.57
CA LEU A 12 111.77 30.77 -57.65
C LEU A 12 112.41 29.42 -57.19
N ARG A 13 111.88 28.32 -57.76
CA ARG A 13 112.48 27.00 -58.06
C ARG A 13 112.72 26.01 -56.91
N ALA A 14 112.71 24.69 -57.10
CA ALA A 14 112.21 23.72 -58.10
C ALA A 14 112.90 22.39 -57.72
N LEU A 15 112.23 21.24 -57.85
CA LEU A 15 112.70 20.03 -58.57
C LEU A 15 111.93 18.75 -58.15
N LEU A 16 111.29 18.13 -59.16
CA LEU A 16 111.00 16.70 -59.44
C LEU A 16 110.14 15.85 -58.47
N GLY A 17 109.19 15.00 -58.88
CA GLY A 17 108.76 14.53 -60.21
C GLY A 17 108.90 13.01 -60.43
N SER A 18 107.82 12.24 -60.25
CA SER A 18 107.45 10.91 -60.83
C SER A 18 105.95 10.68 -60.50
N LEU A 19 104.91 10.71 -61.35
CA LEU A 19 104.54 10.08 -62.64
C LEU A 19 104.56 8.54 -62.56
N VAL A 20 103.46 7.77 -62.60
CA VAL A 20 102.45 7.45 -63.67
C VAL A 20 101.22 6.80 -62.97
N ILE A 21 99.94 7.20 -63.05
CA ILE A 21 98.88 7.23 -64.09
C ILE A 21 98.18 5.88 -64.45
N ALA A 22 96.86 5.85 -64.14
CA ALA A 22 95.69 5.22 -64.81
C ALA A 22 95.32 3.73 -64.60
N LEU A 23 94.20 3.53 -63.89
CA LEU A 23 93.03 2.84 -64.46
C LEU A 23 91.74 3.51 -63.93
N VAL A 24 91.12 4.34 -64.78
CA VAL A 24 89.77 4.88 -64.60
C VAL A 24 88.87 4.15 -65.60
N ALA A 25 87.84 3.48 -65.09
CA ALA A 25 86.61 3.21 -65.83
C ALA A 25 85.49 4.02 -65.17
N ILE A 26 84.81 4.80 -66.00
CA ILE A 26 83.88 5.90 -65.71
C ILE A 26 82.47 5.34 -65.47
N THR A 27 81.76 5.84 -64.44
CA THR A 27 80.33 6.27 -64.53
C THR A 27 79.92 7.12 -63.30
N SER A 28 79.32 8.30 -63.57
CA SER A 28 78.33 9.05 -62.72
C SER A 28 78.84 10.24 -61.86
N PRO A 29 78.00 11.27 -61.58
CA PRO A 29 78.31 12.69 -61.77
C PRO A 29 79.09 13.35 -60.61
N VAL A 30 79.73 14.49 -60.94
CA VAL A 30 80.42 15.39 -60.02
C VAL A 30 79.40 16.06 -59.08
N HIS A 31 79.24 15.54 -57.86
CA HIS A 31 78.56 16.23 -56.78
C HIS A 31 79.62 16.87 -55.87
N ALA A 32 79.54 18.19 -55.67
CA ALA A 32 80.56 18.97 -54.99
C ALA A 32 80.58 18.72 -53.47
N GLN A 33 81.75 18.32 -52.96
CA GLN A 33 82.05 18.30 -51.53
C GLN A 33 82.47 19.71 -51.11
N TYR A 34 81.80 20.31 -50.13
CA TYR A 34 82.18 21.63 -49.61
C TYR A 34 82.73 21.50 -48.18
N VAL A 35 84.03 21.71 -48.04
CA VAL A 35 84.69 21.89 -46.74
C VAL A 35 85.05 23.37 -46.62
N CYS A 36 84.46 24.05 -45.65
CA CYS A 36 84.70 25.48 -45.41
C CYS A 36 85.56 25.65 -44.15
N GLY A 37 86.88 25.48 -44.29
CA GLY A 37 87.84 25.65 -43.19
C GLY A 37 89.22 25.08 -43.51
N ALA A 38 90.29 25.72 -43.01
CA ALA A 38 91.67 25.28 -43.17
C ALA A 38 92.17 24.48 -41.95
N HIS A 39 91.36 23.54 -41.44
CA HIS A 39 91.79 22.64 -40.37
C HIS A 39 91.90 21.20 -40.88
N SER A 40 92.61 20.36 -40.13
CA SER A 40 93.03 19.02 -40.56
C SER A 40 92.09 17.91 -40.08
N SER A 41 90.83 18.22 -39.75
CA SER A 41 89.95 17.31 -39.00
C SER A 41 88.47 17.35 -39.40
N GLU A 42 88.17 17.95 -40.56
CA GLU A 42 86.84 18.01 -41.15
C GLU A 42 86.61 16.80 -42.06
N SER A 43 85.44 16.16 -41.93
CA SER A 43 85.06 15.01 -42.75
C SER A 43 83.71 15.25 -43.40
N ALA A 44 83.68 15.44 -44.71
CA ALA A 44 82.47 15.47 -45.53
C ALA A 44 82.46 14.24 -46.46
N THR A 45 81.55 13.29 -46.22
CA THR A 45 81.43 12.06 -47.00
C THR A 45 79.99 11.88 -47.48
N GLY A 46 79.83 11.45 -48.74
CA GLY A 46 78.54 11.44 -49.44
C GLY A 46 78.37 12.63 -50.39
N SER A 47 77.43 12.52 -51.32
CA SER A 47 77.24 13.56 -52.35
C SER A 47 76.57 14.80 -51.73
N GLU A 48 76.91 16.01 -52.20
CA GLU A 48 76.33 17.30 -51.74
C GLU A 48 76.47 17.63 -50.23
N SER A 49 77.39 16.97 -49.52
CA SER A 49 77.58 17.20 -48.08
C SER A 49 78.48 18.41 -47.78
N LEU A 50 78.14 19.17 -46.73
CA LEU A 50 78.82 20.38 -46.28
C LEU A 50 79.33 20.21 -44.85
N ALA A 51 80.64 20.30 -44.64
CA ALA A 51 81.25 20.33 -43.30
C ALA A 51 82.03 21.64 -43.09
N CYS A 52 81.69 22.40 -42.05
CA CYS A 52 82.25 23.71 -41.78
C CYS A 52 82.54 23.89 -40.29
N GLY A 53 83.81 23.91 -39.89
CA GLY A 53 84.26 24.16 -38.52
C GLY A 53 85.21 23.08 -37.98
N TYR A 54 86.02 23.45 -36.99
CA TYR A 54 86.99 22.54 -36.36
C TYR A 54 86.32 21.24 -35.86
N PHE A 55 86.77 20.08 -36.36
CA PHE A 55 86.24 18.74 -36.04
C PHE A 55 84.77 18.49 -36.46
N SER A 56 84.26 19.20 -37.48
CA SER A 56 82.91 18.95 -38.02
C SER A 56 82.86 17.71 -38.92
N HIS A 57 81.83 16.88 -38.77
CA HIS A 57 81.63 15.65 -39.54
C HIS A 57 80.25 15.65 -40.21
N ALA A 58 80.21 15.73 -41.54
CA ALA A 58 79.00 15.54 -42.34
C ALA A 58 79.15 14.24 -43.15
N ASN A 59 78.60 13.14 -42.67
CA ASN A 59 78.67 11.83 -43.30
C ASN A 59 77.26 11.38 -43.73
N ALA A 60 76.91 11.58 -44.99
CA ALA A 60 75.66 11.06 -45.52
C ALA A 60 75.76 9.53 -45.70
N GLY A 61 74.83 8.80 -45.08
CA GLY A 61 74.66 7.35 -45.29
C GLY A 61 74.01 7.04 -46.65
N ALA A 62 74.06 5.77 -47.06
CA ALA A 62 73.75 5.27 -48.41
C ALA A 62 72.31 5.50 -48.98
N SER A 63 71.41 6.20 -48.29
CA SER A 63 69.99 6.33 -48.67
C SER A 63 69.58 7.70 -49.23
N ILE A 64 70.24 8.79 -48.83
CA ILE A 64 69.94 10.18 -49.23
C ILE A 64 71.21 11.03 -49.05
N ASP A 65 71.68 11.64 -50.13
CA ASP A 65 72.84 12.52 -50.12
C ASP A 65 72.46 13.94 -49.62
N ALA A 66 73.45 14.74 -49.21
CA ALA A 66 73.36 16.08 -48.58
C ALA A 66 73.26 16.15 -47.04
N ALA A 67 74.30 15.71 -46.32
CA ALA A 67 74.46 16.03 -44.89
C ALA A 67 75.13 17.41 -44.69
N THR A 68 74.67 18.22 -43.74
CA THR A 68 75.25 19.54 -43.43
C THR A 68 75.66 19.63 -41.97
N ALA A 69 76.94 19.88 -41.69
CA ALA A 69 77.47 20.11 -40.35
C ALA A 69 78.20 21.46 -40.30
N ILE A 70 77.68 22.42 -39.54
CA ILE A 70 78.23 23.78 -39.41
C ILE A 70 78.44 24.12 -37.93
N GLY A 71 79.69 24.35 -37.53
CA GLY A 71 80.12 24.67 -36.16
C GLY A 71 81.19 23.69 -35.67
N SER A 72 82.05 24.13 -34.73
CA SER A 72 83.08 23.26 -34.18
C SER A 72 82.46 22.06 -33.45
N TYR A 73 82.98 20.85 -33.68
CA TYR A 73 82.45 19.58 -33.16
C TYR A 73 81.00 19.29 -33.55
N SER A 74 80.54 19.79 -34.71
CA SER A 74 79.20 19.44 -35.23
C SER A 74 79.22 18.08 -35.95
N PHE A 75 78.15 17.30 -35.83
CA PHE A 75 78.02 15.97 -36.43
C PHE A 75 76.68 15.83 -37.15
N ALA A 76 76.69 15.57 -38.45
CA ALA A 76 75.54 15.17 -39.24
C ALA A 76 75.88 13.82 -39.88
N THR A 77 75.50 12.69 -39.27
CA THR A 77 76.11 11.37 -39.55
C THR A 77 75.24 10.43 -40.38
N LYS A 78 74.07 10.89 -40.80
CA LYS A 78 73.12 10.14 -41.60
C LYS A 78 72.66 10.99 -42.78
N GLY A 79 72.00 10.36 -43.75
CA GLY A 79 71.67 11.03 -44.99
C GLY A 79 70.64 12.15 -44.79
N GLY A 80 70.78 13.28 -45.48
CA GLY A 80 69.93 14.46 -45.31
C GLY A 80 69.98 15.15 -43.93
N ALA A 81 70.87 14.74 -43.01
CA ALA A 81 70.94 15.29 -41.67
C ALA A 81 71.58 16.70 -41.68
N THR A 82 71.08 17.62 -40.85
CA THR A 82 71.60 18.99 -40.72
C THR A 82 71.90 19.33 -39.26
N ALA A 83 73.16 19.58 -38.93
CA ALA A 83 73.63 20.03 -37.61
C ALA A 83 74.26 21.41 -37.72
N VAL A 84 73.69 22.42 -37.05
CA VAL A 84 74.18 23.80 -37.04
C VAL A 84 74.32 24.30 -35.61
N GLY A 85 75.57 24.48 -35.17
CA GLY A 85 75.92 24.93 -33.82
C GLY A 85 77.16 24.21 -33.29
N ASN A 86 77.86 24.84 -32.34
CA ASN A 86 78.97 24.20 -31.66
C ASN A 86 78.46 22.96 -30.88
N TRP A 87 79.05 21.78 -31.15
CA TRP A 87 78.60 20.48 -30.62
C TRP A 87 77.18 20.05 -31.03
N ALA A 88 76.58 20.65 -32.06
CA ALA A 88 75.30 20.17 -32.58
C ALA A 88 75.44 18.78 -33.22
N ARG A 89 74.47 17.89 -33.00
CA ARG A 89 74.49 16.52 -33.52
C ARG A 89 73.15 16.15 -34.13
N ALA A 90 73.14 15.80 -35.40
CA ALA A 90 72.03 15.23 -36.14
C ALA A 90 72.44 13.82 -36.59
N GLU A 91 72.02 12.81 -35.83
CA GLU A 91 72.45 11.42 -35.98
C GLU A 91 71.37 10.51 -36.59
N GLY A 92 70.13 10.99 -36.69
CA GLY A 92 69.05 10.32 -37.43
C GLY A 92 68.99 10.69 -38.92
N ASP A 93 68.39 9.84 -39.74
CA ASP A 93 68.19 10.09 -41.17
C ASP A 93 67.26 11.30 -41.32
N GLN A 94 67.66 12.31 -42.10
CA GLN A 94 66.96 13.60 -42.24
C GLN A 94 66.78 14.38 -40.93
N ALA A 95 67.55 14.08 -39.88
CA ALA A 95 67.45 14.78 -38.61
C ALA A 95 67.98 16.22 -38.70
N SER A 96 67.45 17.14 -37.88
CA SER A 96 67.80 18.55 -37.88
C SER A 96 68.13 19.04 -36.46
N ALA A 97 69.38 19.42 -36.21
CA ALA A 97 69.85 19.93 -34.93
C ALA A 97 70.38 21.37 -35.08
N PHE A 98 69.67 22.36 -34.55
CA PHE A 98 70.02 23.78 -34.61
C PHE A 98 70.22 24.35 -33.19
N GLY A 99 71.45 24.69 -32.84
CA GLY A 99 71.82 25.27 -31.54
C GLY A 99 73.06 24.64 -30.92
N ILE A 100 73.68 25.34 -29.96
CA ILE A 100 74.85 24.80 -29.23
C ILE A 100 74.43 23.56 -28.46
N ARG A 101 75.06 22.42 -28.74
CA ARG A 101 74.74 21.09 -28.18
C ARG A 101 73.31 20.61 -28.46
N ALA A 102 72.65 21.11 -29.51
CA ALA A 102 71.40 20.52 -29.96
C ALA A 102 71.63 19.07 -30.42
N TYR A 103 70.73 18.14 -30.08
CA TYR A 103 70.86 16.72 -30.39
C TYR A 103 69.58 16.19 -31.03
N ALA A 104 69.63 15.81 -32.30
CA ALA A 104 68.56 15.15 -33.03
C ALA A 104 69.01 13.72 -33.36
N GLY A 105 68.66 12.77 -32.50
CA GLY A 105 69.16 11.39 -32.55
C GLY A 105 68.25 10.40 -33.27
N GLY A 106 66.95 10.64 -33.28
CA GLY A 106 65.98 9.80 -34.00
C GLY A 106 65.88 10.17 -35.47
N ASP A 107 65.40 9.24 -36.29
CA ASP A 107 65.17 9.49 -37.71
C ASP A 107 64.06 10.54 -37.87
N GLN A 108 64.28 11.53 -38.75
CA GLN A 108 63.45 12.72 -38.95
C GLN A 108 63.24 13.59 -37.69
N ALA A 109 64.06 13.42 -36.66
CA ALA A 109 63.96 14.23 -35.45
C ALA A 109 64.42 15.68 -35.68
N SER A 110 63.82 16.64 -34.98
CA SER A 110 64.17 18.06 -35.05
C SER A 110 64.43 18.64 -33.66
N ALA A 111 65.66 19.07 -33.38
CA ALA A 111 66.06 19.73 -32.15
C ALA A 111 66.51 21.17 -32.44
N VAL A 112 65.75 22.16 -31.98
CA VAL A 112 66.01 23.59 -32.20
C VAL A 112 66.07 24.33 -30.87
N GLY A 113 67.24 24.84 -30.52
CA GLY A 113 67.55 25.48 -29.25
C GLY A 113 68.84 24.96 -28.64
N SER A 114 69.51 25.76 -27.80
CA SER A 114 70.70 25.26 -27.12
C SER A 114 70.32 24.11 -26.18
N GLN A 115 71.02 22.99 -26.31
CA GLN A 115 70.79 21.75 -25.57
C GLN A 115 69.37 21.15 -25.76
N ALA A 116 68.66 21.52 -26.82
CA ALA A 116 67.45 20.82 -27.21
C ALA A 116 67.79 19.39 -27.64
N ALA A 117 67.00 18.40 -27.24
CA ALA A 117 67.24 17.00 -27.54
C ALA A 117 65.97 16.32 -28.05
N ALA A 118 65.97 15.91 -29.31
CA ALA A 118 64.96 15.08 -29.94
C ALA A 118 65.55 13.68 -30.20
N THR A 119 65.34 12.74 -29.30
CA THR A 119 66.14 11.49 -29.25
C THR A 119 65.49 10.31 -29.97
N SER A 120 64.20 10.41 -30.31
CA SER A 120 63.41 9.34 -30.90
C SER A 120 62.89 9.74 -32.28
N ASP A 121 62.45 8.75 -33.07
CA ASP A 121 62.00 8.98 -34.44
C ASP A 121 60.81 9.95 -34.47
N PHE A 122 60.81 10.84 -35.46
CA PHE A 122 59.81 11.91 -35.66
C PHE A 122 59.67 12.90 -34.50
N ALA A 123 60.55 12.87 -33.50
CA ALA A 123 60.45 13.75 -32.34
C ALA A 123 60.86 15.19 -32.66
N THR A 124 60.18 16.17 -32.08
CA THR A 124 60.48 17.60 -32.25
C THR A 124 60.70 18.26 -30.90
N ALA A 125 61.90 18.79 -30.65
CA ALA A 125 62.24 19.56 -29.46
C ALA A 125 62.57 21.01 -29.85
N PHE A 126 61.77 21.98 -29.40
CA PHE A 126 61.94 23.41 -29.69
C PHE A 126 62.01 24.22 -28.39
N GLY A 127 63.17 24.81 -28.09
CA GLY A 127 63.42 25.58 -26.88
C GLY A 127 64.77 25.28 -26.23
N TYR A 128 65.20 26.14 -25.32
CA TYR A 128 66.38 25.86 -24.48
C TYR A 128 66.10 24.67 -23.56
N LEU A 129 66.94 23.63 -23.60
CA LEU A 129 66.77 22.40 -22.80
C LEU A 129 65.39 21.73 -22.98
N SER A 130 64.80 21.78 -24.18
CA SER A 130 63.62 20.97 -24.49
C SER A 130 64.02 19.52 -24.78
N TYR A 131 63.21 18.57 -24.34
CA TYR A 131 63.44 17.13 -24.49
C TYR A 131 62.22 16.48 -25.13
N ALA A 132 62.40 15.92 -26.33
CA ALA A 132 61.41 15.09 -27.01
C ALA A 132 61.99 13.68 -27.14
N THR A 133 61.66 12.81 -26.19
CA THR A 133 62.23 11.46 -26.06
C THR A 133 61.22 10.34 -26.28
N GLY A 134 59.95 10.67 -26.53
CA GLY A 134 58.97 9.71 -27.05
C GLY A 134 59.00 9.68 -28.58
N SER A 135 58.63 8.54 -29.18
CA SER A 135 58.41 8.47 -30.64
C SER A 135 57.32 9.45 -31.06
N SER A 136 57.47 10.17 -32.17
CA SER A 136 56.52 11.20 -32.65
C SER A 136 56.16 12.29 -31.63
N SER A 137 56.98 12.49 -30.60
CA SER A 137 56.70 13.45 -29.52
C SER A 137 57.10 14.87 -29.89
N VAL A 138 56.44 15.86 -29.29
CA VAL A 138 56.66 17.28 -29.59
C VAL A 138 56.82 18.08 -28.29
N ALA A 139 58.00 18.61 -28.02
CA ALA A 139 58.29 19.48 -26.88
C ALA A 139 58.49 20.93 -27.35
N LEU A 140 57.53 21.81 -27.04
CA LEU A 140 57.51 23.21 -27.46
C LEU A 140 57.60 24.14 -26.24
N GLY A 141 58.79 24.66 -25.95
CA GLY A 141 59.07 25.57 -24.85
C GLY A 141 60.38 25.23 -24.15
N ALA A 142 60.99 26.23 -23.50
CA ALA A 142 62.19 25.98 -22.70
C ALA A 142 61.87 24.97 -21.59
N TYR A 143 62.74 23.96 -21.38
CA TYR A 143 62.52 22.89 -20.40
C TYR A 143 61.26 22.03 -20.62
N ALA A 144 60.59 22.11 -21.78
CA ALA A 144 59.49 21.22 -22.10
C ALA A 144 60.00 19.78 -22.27
N ASN A 145 59.32 18.79 -21.70
CA ASN A 145 59.71 17.39 -21.75
C ASN A 145 58.55 16.53 -22.24
N ALA A 146 58.61 16.08 -23.49
CA ALA A 146 57.68 15.12 -24.08
C ALA A 146 58.34 13.73 -24.13
N SER A 147 58.08 12.92 -23.11
CA SER A 147 58.75 11.63 -22.91
C SER A 147 57.90 10.42 -23.32
N ALA A 148 56.62 10.61 -23.63
CA ALA A 148 55.72 9.57 -24.09
C ALA A 148 55.48 9.63 -25.61
N SER A 149 55.15 8.49 -26.22
CA SER A 149 54.87 8.38 -27.67
C SER A 149 53.66 9.22 -28.08
N ASP A 150 53.71 9.84 -29.26
CA ASP A 150 52.61 10.65 -29.83
C ASP A 150 52.08 11.75 -28.87
N SER A 151 52.97 12.31 -28.04
CA SER A 151 52.60 13.30 -27.02
C SER A 151 53.17 14.69 -27.31
N VAL A 152 52.49 15.73 -26.85
CA VAL A 152 52.88 17.13 -27.01
C VAL A 152 53.03 17.81 -25.65
N ALA A 153 54.24 18.26 -25.30
CA ALA A 153 54.48 19.15 -24.16
C ALA A 153 54.50 20.61 -24.65
N LEU A 154 53.45 21.37 -24.38
CA LEU A 154 53.26 22.73 -24.85
C LEU A 154 53.46 23.75 -23.71
N GLY A 155 54.43 24.64 -23.89
CA GLY A 155 54.80 25.68 -22.93
C GLY A 155 56.06 25.35 -22.11
N THR A 156 56.65 26.40 -21.53
CA THR A 156 57.90 26.28 -20.74
C THR A 156 57.71 25.36 -19.54
N GLY A 157 58.57 24.36 -19.37
CA GLY A 157 58.54 23.41 -18.25
C GLY A 157 57.36 22.44 -18.25
N SER A 158 56.61 22.33 -19.34
CA SER A 158 55.52 21.36 -19.47
C SER A 158 56.06 19.93 -19.58
N ILE A 159 55.32 18.96 -19.05
CA ILE A 159 55.69 17.54 -19.07
C ILE A 159 54.55 16.74 -19.71
N ALA A 160 54.86 16.02 -20.80
CA ALA A 160 53.97 15.08 -21.46
C ALA A 160 54.55 13.67 -21.33
N ASN A 161 54.11 12.95 -20.31
CA ASN A 161 54.56 11.59 -19.96
C ASN A 161 53.44 10.54 -20.11
N ILE A 162 52.38 10.87 -20.86
CA ILE A 162 51.26 10.00 -21.20
C ILE A 162 51.13 9.99 -22.72
N GLU A 163 51.02 8.80 -23.32
CA GLU A 163 50.92 8.66 -24.77
C GLU A 163 49.64 9.28 -25.33
N ASN A 164 49.67 9.77 -26.57
CA ASN A 164 48.50 10.36 -27.24
C ASN A 164 47.86 11.55 -26.51
N THR A 165 48.67 12.43 -25.89
CA THR A 165 48.16 13.58 -25.13
C THR A 165 48.83 14.90 -25.50
N VAL A 166 48.12 16.01 -25.27
CA VAL A 166 48.70 17.35 -25.25
C VAL A 166 48.70 17.85 -23.80
N SER A 167 49.89 17.99 -23.22
CA SER A 167 50.09 18.57 -21.90
C SER A 167 50.49 20.04 -22.01
N ILE A 168 49.71 20.91 -21.38
CA ILE A 168 49.99 22.36 -21.33
C ILE A 168 50.69 22.80 -20.04
N GLY A 169 51.17 21.87 -19.22
CA GLY A 169 51.77 22.16 -17.92
C GLY A 169 52.40 20.93 -17.27
N LYS A 170 52.43 20.93 -15.94
CA LYS A 170 52.84 19.76 -15.13
C LYS A 170 52.06 19.76 -13.81
N VAL A 171 52.09 18.64 -13.09
CA VAL A 171 51.45 18.53 -11.76
C VAL A 171 51.94 19.64 -10.84
N GLY A 172 51.00 20.39 -10.25
CA GLY A 172 51.27 21.53 -9.38
C GLY A 172 51.64 22.84 -10.09
N ALA A 173 51.66 22.83 -11.42
CA ALA A 173 51.85 24.00 -12.28
C ALA A 173 50.95 23.92 -13.52
N GLU A 174 49.66 23.70 -13.27
CA GLU A 174 48.62 23.65 -14.28
C GLU A 174 48.39 25.03 -14.92
N ARG A 175 47.95 25.05 -16.17
CA ARG A 175 47.62 26.28 -16.89
C ARG A 175 46.14 26.31 -17.25
N LYS A 176 45.55 27.51 -17.25
CA LYS A 176 44.19 27.71 -17.76
C LYS A 176 44.21 27.78 -19.28
N LEU A 177 43.26 27.09 -19.92
CA LEU A 177 42.91 27.32 -21.32
C LEU A 177 41.87 28.45 -21.36
N VAL A 178 42.23 29.57 -21.97
CA VAL A 178 41.38 30.77 -22.07
C VAL A 178 41.07 31.08 -23.54
N ASN A 179 40.02 31.87 -23.78
CA ASN A 179 39.51 32.20 -25.12
C ASN A 179 39.00 30.98 -25.92
N LEU A 180 38.45 29.98 -25.22
CA LEU A 180 37.83 28.82 -25.82
C LEU A 180 36.39 29.13 -26.25
N ALA A 181 36.12 29.10 -27.55
CA ALA A 181 34.77 29.16 -28.10
C ALA A 181 33.91 28.00 -27.57
N ASN A 182 32.59 28.12 -27.66
CA ASN A 182 31.70 27.02 -27.25
C ASN A 182 31.97 25.80 -28.12
N GLY A 183 32.24 24.65 -27.50
CA GLY A 183 32.29 23.38 -28.20
C GLY A 183 30.90 22.95 -28.68
N THR A 184 30.82 22.08 -29.68
CA THR A 184 29.56 21.52 -30.12
C THR A 184 29.06 20.50 -29.09
N ILE A 185 27.85 20.69 -28.56
CA ILE A 185 27.23 19.71 -27.64
C ILE A 185 26.33 18.78 -28.46
N ALA A 186 26.90 17.66 -28.92
CA ALA A 186 26.22 16.63 -29.68
C ALA A 186 26.76 15.24 -29.32
N SER A 187 25.99 14.19 -29.61
CA SER A 187 26.43 12.80 -29.43
C SER A 187 27.70 12.54 -30.26
N GLY A 188 28.75 12.02 -29.63
CA GLY A 188 30.04 11.76 -30.28
C GLY A 188 30.93 12.99 -30.50
N SER A 189 30.56 14.17 -29.98
CA SER A 189 31.42 15.36 -30.07
C SER A 189 32.71 15.17 -29.28
N THR A 190 33.82 15.63 -29.86
CA THR A 190 35.17 15.64 -29.27
C THR A 190 35.64 17.06 -28.95
N ASP A 191 34.77 18.06 -29.08
CA ASP A 191 35.09 19.46 -28.79
C ASP A 191 35.27 19.69 -27.29
N ALA A 192 36.20 20.57 -26.92
CA ALA A 192 36.36 21.01 -25.54
C ALA A 192 35.17 21.86 -25.09
N VAL A 193 34.66 21.60 -23.88
CA VAL A 193 33.55 22.36 -23.27
C VAL A 193 34.09 23.50 -22.42
N ASN A 194 33.60 24.72 -22.63
CA ASN A 194 33.99 25.87 -21.82
C ASN A 194 33.08 26.06 -20.58
N GLY A 195 33.49 26.94 -19.67
CA GLY A 195 32.74 27.20 -18.43
C GLY A 195 31.32 27.73 -18.64
N GLY A 196 31.06 28.49 -19.71
CA GLY A 196 29.72 29.04 -20.00
C GLY A 196 28.71 27.96 -20.38
N GLN A 197 29.16 26.93 -21.09
CA GLN A 197 28.34 25.76 -21.44
C GLN A 197 27.99 24.93 -20.21
N LEU A 198 28.97 24.65 -19.34
CA LEU A 198 28.74 23.94 -18.08
C LEU A 198 27.82 24.74 -17.14
N TYR A 199 28.01 26.06 -17.05
CA TYR A 199 27.14 26.94 -16.27
C TYR A 199 25.70 26.91 -16.78
N THR A 200 25.49 26.90 -18.10
CA THR A 200 24.15 26.77 -18.71
C THR A 200 23.51 25.42 -18.40
N ALA A 201 24.29 24.33 -18.44
CA ALA A 201 23.81 23.00 -18.04
C ALA A 201 23.38 22.98 -16.56
N ASN A 202 24.22 23.52 -15.66
CA ASN A 202 23.91 23.62 -14.24
C ASN A 202 22.67 24.48 -13.98
N GLN A 203 22.44 25.56 -14.74
CA GLN A 203 21.22 26.36 -14.62
C GLN A 203 19.95 25.56 -14.94
N ARG A 204 20.00 24.67 -15.95
CA ARG A 204 18.88 23.78 -16.28
C ARG A 204 18.60 22.79 -15.14
N VAL A 205 19.65 22.26 -14.53
CA VAL A 205 19.51 21.36 -13.37
C VAL A 205 18.94 22.12 -12.16
N ALA A 206 19.45 23.31 -11.87
CA ALA A 206 18.95 24.16 -10.78
C ALA A 206 17.45 24.47 -10.97
N ALA A 207 17.04 24.86 -12.18
CA ALA A 207 15.64 25.09 -12.50
C ALA A 207 14.77 23.83 -12.32
N ALA A 208 15.26 22.65 -12.73
CA ALA A 208 14.54 21.39 -12.57
C ALA A 208 14.28 21.03 -11.09
N PHE A 209 15.19 21.39 -10.19
CA PHE A 209 15.03 21.19 -8.75
C PHE A 209 14.38 22.38 -8.03
N GLY A 210 14.02 23.46 -8.74
CA GLY A 210 13.46 24.67 -8.13
C GLY A 210 14.46 25.44 -7.26
N THR A 211 15.75 25.35 -7.59
CA THR A 211 16.84 26.04 -6.89
C THR A 211 17.63 26.95 -7.84
N THR A 212 18.68 27.59 -7.31
CA THR A 212 19.57 28.51 -8.03
C THR A 212 21.02 28.05 -7.99
N LEU A 213 21.90 28.74 -8.72
CA LEU A 213 23.35 28.56 -8.63
C LEU A 213 23.96 29.68 -7.78
N ASP A 214 25.07 29.38 -7.12
CA ASP A 214 25.88 30.40 -6.45
C ASP A 214 26.84 31.12 -7.43
N ALA A 215 27.63 32.07 -6.91
CA ALA A 215 28.59 32.84 -7.71
C ALA A 215 29.70 32.00 -8.36
N SER A 216 29.90 30.76 -7.92
CA SER A 216 30.85 29.80 -8.48
C SER A 216 30.22 28.79 -9.45
N GLY A 217 28.91 28.90 -9.69
CA GLY A 217 28.16 28.00 -10.56
C GLY A 217 27.80 26.66 -9.90
N GLN A 218 27.93 26.55 -8.58
CA GLN A 218 27.49 25.38 -7.80
C GLN A 218 26.00 25.49 -7.47
N LEU A 219 25.33 24.35 -7.35
CA LEU A 219 23.92 24.34 -6.95
C LEU A 219 23.78 24.77 -5.49
N VAL A 220 22.90 25.74 -5.25
CA VAL A 220 22.40 26.05 -3.91
C VAL A 220 21.40 24.96 -3.52
N ALA A 221 21.37 24.55 -2.26
CA ALA A 221 20.38 23.58 -1.78
C ALA A 221 18.95 24.09 -2.05
N PRO A 222 18.05 23.29 -2.66
CA PRO A 222 16.65 23.67 -2.81
C PRO A 222 15.98 23.85 -1.44
N SER A 223 14.83 24.52 -1.38
CA SER A 223 14.05 24.63 -0.15
C SER A 223 12.60 24.23 -0.38
N TYR A 224 12.27 22.97 -0.08
CA TYR A 224 10.91 22.45 -0.17
C TYR A 224 10.20 22.62 1.18
N THR A 225 9.09 23.36 1.22
CA THR A 225 8.31 23.53 2.46
C THR A 225 7.15 22.54 2.50
N ILE A 226 7.19 21.58 3.41
CA ILE A 226 6.12 20.58 3.63
C ILE A 226 5.59 20.77 5.05
N GLN A 227 4.28 21.04 5.19
CA GLN A 227 3.63 21.29 6.49
C GLN A 227 4.34 22.36 7.35
N GLY A 228 4.90 23.41 6.71
CA GLY A 228 5.61 24.50 7.39
C GLY A 228 7.06 24.20 7.78
N THR A 229 7.58 23.00 7.51
CA THR A 229 9.00 22.66 7.71
C THR A 229 9.74 22.69 6.38
N ALA A 230 10.90 23.35 6.34
CA ALA A 230 11.75 23.42 5.15
C ALA A 230 12.71 22.21 5.06
N TYR A 231 12.86 21.66 3.86
CA TYR A 231 13.73 20.53 3.53
C TYR A 231 14.69 20.92 2.41
N ASP A 232 15.97 20.61 2.58
CA ASP A 232 17.06 21.06 1.71
C ASP A 232 17.37 20.11 0.55
N ASN A 233 16.63 19.00 0.45
CA ASN A 233 16.80 18.00 -0.60
C ASN A 233 15.49 17.26 -0.89
N ALA A 234 15.38 16.69 -2.10
CA ALA A 234 14.16 16.03 -2.56
C ALA A 234 13.83 14.75 -1.77
N ALA A 235 14.84 13.98 -1.34
CA ALA A 235 14.62 12.72 -0.63
C ALA A 235 13.93 12.93 0.72
N SER A 236 14.41 13.90 1.51
CA SER A 236 13.81 14.27 2.79
C SER A 236 12.43 14.92 2.61
N ALA A 237 12.25 15.75 1.59
CA ALA A 237 10.95 16.33 1.25
C ALA A 237 9.91 15.26 0.90
N PHE A 238 10.25 14.27 0.07
CA PHE A 238 9.34 13.16 -0.27
C PHE A 238 9.06 12.25 0.94
N SER A 239 10.07 12.01 1.79
CA SER A 239 9.86 11.29 3.05
C SER A 239 8.87 12.02 3.96
N ALA A 240 8.99 13.35 4.07
CA ALA A 240 8.07 14.18 4.82
C ALA A 240 6.65 14.18 4.24
N VAL A 241 6.50 14.22 2.91
CA VAL A 241 5.20 14.05 2.24
C VAL A 241 4.59 12.68 2.57
N ASN A 242 5.37 11.60 2.51
CA ASN A 242 4.88 10.26 2.83
C ASN A 242 4.43 10.14 4.30
N ALA A 243 5.18 10.73 5.23
CA ALA A 243 4.81 10.80 6.64
C ALA A 243 3.55 11.66 6.86
N ALA A 244 3.45 12.81 6.19
CA ALA A 244 2.29 13.69 6.24
C ALA A 244 1.04 13.04 5.62
N LEU A 245 1.19 12.24 4.56
CA LEU A 245 0.09 11.51 3.95
C LEU A 245 -0.39 10.37 4.85
N THR A 246 0.54 9.64 5.46
CA THR A 246 0.20 8.52 6.36
C THR A 246 -0.50 9.03 7.62
N SER A 247 0.07 10.06 8.27
CA SER A 247 -0.54 10.72 9.42
C SER A 247 -1.83 11.44 9.02
N GLY A 248 -1.84 12.16 7.90
CA GLY A 248 -2.99 12.87 7.36
C GLY A 248 -4.17 11.95 7.05
N LEU A 249 -3.95 10.79 6.41
CA LEU A 249 -5.01 9.80 6.18
C LEU A 249 -5.50 9.21 7.51
N SER A 250 -4.58 8.97 8.45
CA SER A 250 -4.94 8.49 9.78
C SER A 250 -5.70 9.54 10.62
N SER A 251 -5.48 10.84 10.39
CA SER A 251 -6.11 11.95 11.13
C SER A 251 -7.41 12.42 10.46
N ALA A 252 -7.44 12.52 9.12
CA ALA A 252 -8.55 13.00 8.30
C ALA A 252 -9.80 12.13 8.45
N SER A 253 -9.65 10.85 8.80
CA SER A 253 -10.78 10.01 9.19
C SER A 253 -11.24 10.34 10.62
N GLN A 254 -11.73 11.57 10.86
CA GLN A 254 -12.13 12.03 12.20
C GLN A 254 -13.09 11.05 12.89
N TYR A 255 -14.00 10.45 12.12
CA TYR A 255 -15.05 9.56 12.62
C TYR A 255 -14.83 8.07 12.29
N VAL A 256 -13.87 7.72 11.43
CA VAL A 256 -13.62 6.33 11.00
C VAL A 256 -12.17 5.95 11.31
N LYS A 257 -11.94 5.40 12.51
CA LYS A 257 -10.63 4.88 12.92
C LYS A 257 -10.66 3.36 12.88
N VAL A 258 -9.73 2.75 12.14
CA VAL A 258 -9.54 1.29 12.15
C VAL A 258 -8.16 1.01 12.73
N ASN A 259 -8.13 0.50 13.96
CA ASN A 259 -6.89 0.01 14.59
C ASN A 259 -6.88 -1.52 14.53
N SER A 260 -6.22 -2.07 13.52
CA SER A 260 -6.20 -3.51 13.26
C SER A 260 -4.92 -3.91 12.54
N THR A 261 -4.40 -5.10 12.87
CA THR A 261 -3.31 -5.77 12.14
C THR A 261 -3.83 -6.86 11.19
N ALA A 262 -5.14 -7.13 11.19
CA ALA A 262 -5.76 -8.09 10.28
C ALA A 262 -5.75 -7.59 8.82
N THR A 263 -6.11 -8.47 7.89
CA THR A 263 -6.26 -8.15 6.47
C THR A 263 -7.16 -6.94 6.23
N ALA A 264 -6.96 -6.24 5.12
CA ALA A 264 -7.76 -5.08 4.76
C ALA A 264 -9.24 -5.45 4.57
N ALA A 265 -10.14 -4.51 4.85
CA ALA A 265 -11.56 -4.64 4.55
C ALA A 265 -11.78 -4.79 3.03
N THR A 266 -12.74 -5.64 2.64
CA THR A 266 -13.14 -5.89 1.25
C THR A 266 -14.58 -5.44 1.04
N ALA A 267 -14.77 -4.34 0.33
CA ALA A 267 -16.06 -3.91 -0.21
C ALA A 267 -16.09 -4.20 -1.72
N SER A 268 -16.45 -5.44 -2.11
CA SER A 268 -16.46 -5.86 -3.52
C SER A 268 -17.83 -5.76 -4.19
N GLY A 269 -18.90 -5.62 -3.41
CA GLY A 269 -20.23 -5.36 -3.94
C GLY A 269 -20.38 -3.91 -4.42
N THR A 270 -21.23 -3.68 -5.43
CA THR A 270 -21.60 -2.32 -5.86
C THR A 270 -22.26 -1.57 -4.70
N ASP A 271 -21.88 -0.32 -4.44
CA ASP A 271 -22.39 0.49 -3.32
C ASP A 271 -22.20 -0.13 -1.91
N ALA A 272 -21.21 -1.02 -1.76
CA ALA A 272 -20.93 -1.70 -0.49
C ALA A 272 -20.06 -0.88 0.47
N VAL A 273 -20.21 -1.13 1.77
CA VAL A 273 -19.42 -0.50 2.85
C VAL A 273 -18.74 -1.59 3.68
N ALA A 274 -17.41 -1.58 3.76
CA ALA A 274 -16.65 -2.47 4.62
C ALA A 274 -15.73 -1.68 5.56
N ILE A 275 -15.89 -1.85 6.88
CA ILE A 275 -15.12 -1.13 7.90
C ILE A 275 -14.65 -2.12 8.97
N GLY A 276 -13.34 -2.21 9.20
CA GLY A 276 -12.73 -3.11 10.18
C GLY A 276 -11.78 -4.14 9.55
N GLY A 277 -10.95 -4.77 10.37
CA GLY A 277 -10.05 -5.82 9.90
C GLY A 277 -10.82 -6.99 9.30
N ASN A 278 -10.49 -7.40 8.07
CA ASN A 278 -11.14 -8.49 7.35
C ASN A 278 -12.68 -8.37 7.25
N ALA A 279 -13.23 -7.17 7.29
CA ALA A 279 -14.66 -6.95 7.02
C ALA A 279 -14.95 -7.25 5.55
N GLN A 280 -15.99 -8.04 5.25
CA GLN A 280 -16.32 -8.52 3.91
C GLN A 280 -17.74 -8.11 3.53
N ALA A 281 -17.87 -7.07 2.70
CA ALA A 281 -19.13 -6.62 2.10
C ALA A 281 -19.13 -7.00 0.62
N THR A 282 -19.58 -8.21 0.29
CA THR A 282 -19.33 -8.84 -1.01
C THR A 282 -20.49 -8.75 -2.01
N ALA A 283 -21.65 -8.27 -1.57
CA ALA A 283 -22.85 -8.14 -2.40
C ALA A 283 -23.30 -6.68 -2.56
N THR A 284 -24.15 -6.40 -3.56
CA THR A 284 -24.63 -5.04 -3.84
C THR A 284 -25.34 -4.41 -2.64
N GLY A 285 -24.98 -3.19 -2.28
CA GLY A 285 -25.54 -2.43 -1.15
C GLY A 285 -25.26 -3.04 0.22
N SER A 286 -24.34 -3.99 0.32
CA SER A 286 -24.02 -4.68 1.57
C SER A 286 -23.17 -3.82 2.50
N ILE A 287 -23.42 -3.93 3.81
CA ILE A 287 -22.69 -3.21 4.87
C ILE A 287 -22.06 -4.25 5.80
N ALA A 288 -20.73 -4.22 5.96
CA ALA A 288 -19.97 -5.05 6.89
C ALA A 288 -19.11 -4.16 7.80
N ILE A 289 -19.42 -4.09 9.09
CA ILE A 289 -18.72 -3.24 10.06
C ILE A 289 -18.29 -4.10 11.26
N GLY A 290 -16.99 -4.30 11.43
CA GLY A 290 -16.39 -5.06 12.52
C GLY A 290 -15.27 -5.99 12.06
N LEU A 291 -14.46 -6.47 13.01
CA LEU A 291 -13.44 -7.48 12.74
C LEU A 291 -14.11 -8.77 12.22
N ASN A 292 -13.74 -9.26 11.05
CA ASN A 292 -14.30 -10.46 10.42
C ASN A 292 -15.84 -10.42 10.17
N SER A 293 -16.48 -9.25 10.16
CA SER A 293 -17.91 -9.17 9.78
C SER A 293 -18.09 -9.55 8.31
N ALA A 294 -19.09 -10.35 7.97
CA ALA A 294 -19.36 -10.82 6.62
C ALA A 294 -20.81 -10.52 6.21
N SER A 295 -20.97 -9.60 5.27
CA SER A 295 -22.23 -9.27 4.62
C SER A 295 -22.22 -9.76 3.18
N THR A 296 -22.86 -10.90 2.94
CA THR A 296 -22.72 -11.69 1.69
C THR A 296 -23.97 -11.72 0.83
N GLY A 297 -25.09 -11.14 1.28
CA GLY A 297 -26.29 -10.99 0.47
C GLY A 297 -26.59 -9.54 0.10
N THR A 298 -27.39 -9.37 -0.95
CA THR A 298 -27.82 -8.06 -1.46
C THR A 298 -28.53 -7.25 -0.36
N ASN A 299 -28.14 -5.98 -0.21
CA ASN A 299 -28.61 -5.06 0.83
C ASN A 299 -28.48 -5.59 2.28
N ALA A 300 -27.61 -6.58 2.52
CA ALA A 300 -27.43 -7.15 3.84
C ALA A 300 -26.59 -6.24 4.76
N ILE A 301 -26.82 -6.35 6.07
CA ILE A 301 -26.14 -5.54 7.08
C ILE A 301 -25.55 -6.47 8.14
N ALA A 302 -24.23 -6.54 8.24
CA ALA A 302 -23.49 -7.26 9.27
C ALA A 302 -22.68 -6.26 10.11
N ILE A 303 -23.08 -6.03 11.36
CA ILE A 303 -22.43 -5.07 12.27
C ILE A 303 -22.04 -5.79 13.56
N GLY A 304 -20.75 -5.87 13.87
CA GLY A 304 -20.20 -6.57 15.02
C GLY A 304 -19.06 -7.51 14.63
N ALA A 305 -18.18 -7.81 15.57
CA ALA A 305 -17.07 -8.73 15.33
C ALA A 305 -17.58 -10.13 14.98
N GLY A 306 -17.26 -10.65 13.80
CA GLY A 306 -17.74 -11.95 13.32
C GLY A 306 -19.24 -12.01 12.99
N ALA A 307 -19.93 -10.88 12.87
CA ALA A 307 -21.33 -10.87 12.45
C ALA A 307 -21.47 -11.38 11.00
N VAL A 308 -22.48 -12.20 10.70
CA VAL A 308 -22.72 -12.78 9.38
C VAL A 308 -24.15 -12.48 8.92
N ALA A 309 -24.30 -11.82 7.77
CA ALA A 309 -25.58 -11.49 7.17
C ALA A 309 -25.65 -11.93 5.70
N ALA A 310 -26.54 -12.87 5.39
CA ALA A 310 -26.83 -13.34 4.03
C ALA A 310 -28.25 -12.91 3.58
N GLY A 311 -28.36 -11.70 3.04
CA GLY A 311 -29.63 -11.11 2.59
C GLY A 311 -30.55 -10.76 3.75
N SER A 312 -29.97 -10.19 4.80
CA SER A 312 -30.53 -10.12 6.15
C SER A 312 -29.86 -9.01 6.96
N VAL A 313 -30.26 -8.85 8.22
CA VAL A 313 -29.64 -7.91 9.16
C VAL A 313 -29.11 -8.68 10.37
N ALA A 314 -27.81 -8.60 10.63
CA ALA A 314 -27.13 -9.16 11.80
C ALA A 314 -26.36 -8.05 12.53
N VAL A 315 -26.76 -7.72 13.75
CA VAL A 315 -26.17 -6.66 14.58
C VAL A 315 -25.82 -7.23 15.95
N GLY A 316 -24.53 -7.33 16.26
CA GLY A 316 -23.97 -7.93 17.47
C GLY A 316 -22.73 -8.76 17.15
N ALA A 317 -21.84 -8.94 18.12
CA ALA A 317 -20.69 -9.83 17.94
C ALA A 317 -21.18 -11.27 17.70
N ALA A 318 -20.68 -11.93 16.66
CA ALA A 318 -21.09 -13.26 16.22
C ALA A 318 -22.60 -13.42 15.91
N ALA A 319 -23.34 -12.32 15.71
CA ALA A 319 -24.73 -12.39 15.27
C ALA A 319 -24.81 -13.01 13.86
N THR A 320 -25.74 -13.93 13.63
CA THR A 320 -25.91 -14.62 12.35
C THR A 320 -27.35 -14.49 11.87
N ALA A 321 -27.56 -13.93 10.69
CA ALA A 321 -28.88 -13.84 10.06
C ALA A 321 -28.82 -14.28 8.60
N SER A 322 -29.87 -14.95 8.12
CA SER A 322 -30.01 -15.34 6.71
C SER A 322 -31.47 -15.31 6.27
N ASN A 323 -31.74 -15.49 4.98
CA ASN A 323 -33.10 -15.71 4.45
C ASN A 323 -34.10 -14.60 4.81
N GLY A 324 -33.68 -13.33 4.75
CA GLY A 324 -34.51 -12.19 5.16
C GLY A 324 -34.70 -12.06 6.67
N GLY A 325 -33.89 -12.75 7.47
CA GLY A 325 -33.96 -12.70 8.93
C GLY A 325 -33.33 -11.44 9.54
N ALA A 326 -33.62 -11.21 10.82
CA ALA A 326 -33.09 -10.11 11.60
C ALA A 326 -32.56 -10.58 12.96
N ALA A 327 -31.24 -10.58 13.14
CA ALA A 327 -30.57 -10.93 14.40
C ALA A 327 -30.02 -9.65 15.06
N PHE A 328 -30.50 -9.34 16.27
CA PHE A 328 -30.03 -8.22 17.07
C PHE A 328 -29.59 -8.72 18.45
N GLY A 329 -28.29 -8.58 18.76
CA GLY A 329 -27.65 -9.03 20.00
C GLY A 329 -26.45 -9.93 19.73
N ASP A 330 -25.49 -9.96 20.66
CA ASP A 330 -24.32 -10.83 20.55
C ASP A 330 -24.74 -12.30 20.54
N GLY A 331 -24.25 -13.06 19.54
CA GLY A 331 -24.61 -14.45 19.31
C GLY A 331 -26.06 -14.69 18.91
N ALA A 332 -26.83 -13.65 18.57
CA ALA A 332 -28.21 -13.83 18.08
C ALA A 332 -28.23 -14.58 16.73
N VAL A 333 -29.17 -15.50 16.56
CA VAL A 333 -29.28 -16.38 15.38
C VAL A 333 -30.68 -16.27 14.78
N ALA A 334 -30.82 -15.66 13.60
CA ALA A 334 -32.06 -15.54 12.83
C ALA A 334 -31.90 -16.18 11.45
N THR A 335 -31.86 -17.51 11.41
CA THR A 335 -31.59 -18.29 10.18
C THR A 335 -32.83 -18.87 9.53
N GLY A 336 -33.96 -18.91 10.25
CA GLY A 336 -35.25 -19.24 9.64
C GLY A 336 -35.66 -18.20 8.61
N THR A 337 -36.37 -18.60 7.56
CA THR A 337 -36.91 -17.67 6.56
C THR A 337 -37.79 -16.62 7.22
N ASN A 338 -37.52 -15.33 7.00
CA ASN A 338 -38.24 -14.21 7.62
C ASN A 338 -38.29 -14.29 9.17
N SER A 339 -37.24 -14.83 9.80
CA SER A 339 -37.17 -14.95 11.26
C SER A 339 -36.60 -13.70 11.93
N ALA A 340 -36.86 -13.53 13.23
CA ALA A 340 -36.24 -12.46 14.02
C ALA A 340 -35.76 -12.97 15.38
N ALA A 341 -34.50 -12.72 15.70
CA ALA A 341 -33.89 -13.03 17.00
C ALA A 341 -33.46 -11.73 17.68
N LEU A 342 -34.12 -11.39 18.78
CA LEU A 342 -33.99 -10.10 19.47
C LEU A 342 -33.47 -10.34 20.90
N GLY A 343 -32.16 -10.30 21.08
CA GLY A 343 -31.47 -10.47 22.35
C GLY A 343 -30.19 -11.30 22.21
N THR A 344 -29.29 -11.16 23.18
CA THR A 344 -28.05 -11.96 23.24
C THR A 344 -28.36 -13.45 23.24
N ASN A 345 -27.76 -14.22 22.33
CA ASN A 345 -28.01 -15.65 22.16
C ASN A 345 -29.50 -16.02 21.89
N ALA A 346 -30.35 -15.08 21.46
CA ALA A 346 -31.69 -15.42 20.98
C ALA A 346 -31.57 -16.22 19.68
N SER A 347 -32.41 -17.24 19.48
CA SER A 347 -32.31 -18.16 18.36
C SER A 347 -33.68 -18.42 17.74
N ALA A 348 -33.92 -17.84 16.56
CA ALA A 348 -35.11 -18.05 15.74
C ALA A 348 -34.72 -18.82 14.46
N THR A 349 -34.92 -20.15 14.47
CA THR A 349 -34.46 -21.04 13.40
C THR A 349 -35.61 -21.56 12.51
N ALA A 350 -36.86 -21.34 12.90
CA ALA A 350 -38.03 -21.70 12.11
C ALA A 350 -38.51 -20.57 11.21
N ALA A 351 -39.26 -20.91 10.15
CA ALA A 351 -39.82 -19.93 9.21
C ALA A 351 -40.84 -19.00 9.90
N ASN A 352 -40.78 -17.71 9.62
CA ASN A 352 -41.66 -16.68 10.18
C ASN A 352 -41.75 -16.76 11.72
N SER A 353 -40.62 -17.06 12.38
CA SER A 353 -40.54 -17.22 13.82
C SER A 353 -39.81 -16.06 14.47
N VAL A 354 -40.21 -15.69 15.68
CA VAL A 354 -39.57 -14.61 16.45
C VAL A 354 -39.12 -15.16 17.80
N ALA A 355 -37.87 -14.94 18.19
CA ALA A 355 -37.34 -15.21 19.52
C ALA A 355 -37.00 -13.89 20.20
N ILE A 356 -37.69 -13.56 21.30
CA ILE A 356 -37.53 -12.28 22.02
C ILE A 356 -36.94 -12.54 23.40
N GLY A 357 -35.84 -11.87 23.70
CA GLY A 357 -35.12 -11.95 24.96
C GLY A 357 -33.88 -12.84 24.89
N SER A 358 -32.94 -12.60 25.81
CA SER A 358 -31.66 -13.33 25.86
C SER A 358 -31.88 -14.83 26.02
N GLY A 359 -31.24 -15.65 25.17
CA GLY A 359 -31.35 -17.11 25.21
C GLY A 359 -32.74 -17.67 24.88
N SER A 360 -33.66 -16.85 24.35
CA SER A 360 -34.94 -17.35 23.85
C SER A 360 -34.74 -18.21 22.62
N THR A 361 -35.49 -19.30 22.52
CA THR A 361 -35.42 -20.21 21.37
C THR A 361 -36.77 -20.32 20.72
N ASN A 362 -36.81 -20.22 19.40
CA ASN A 362 -38.00 -20.47 18.61
C ASN A 362 -37.70 -21.41 17.44
N THR A 363 -38.20 -22.63 17.56
CA THR A 363 -38.06 -23.71 16.59
C THR A 363 -39.38 -24.06 15.91
N VAL A 364 -40.43 -23.24 16.09
CA VAL A 364 -41.77 -23.49 15.53
C VAL A 364 -42.16 -22.35 14.59
N ALA A 365 -42.59 -22.70 13.38
CA ALA A 365 -42.94 -21.72 12.37
C ALA A 365 -44.18 -20.90 12.77
N ASN A 366 -44.23 -19.63 12.37
CA ASN A 366 -45.36 -18.71 12.66
C ASN A 366 -45.64 -18.50 14.15
N THR A 367 -44.60 -18.44 14.99
CA THR A 367 -44.77 -18.22 16.44
C THR A 367 -43.84 -17.13 16.96
N VAL A 368 -44.17 -16.60 18.14
CA VAL A 368 -43.28 -15.74 18.93
C VAL A 368 -42.94 -16.49 20.22
N SER A 369 -41.66 -16.68 20.49
CA SER A 369 -41.16 -17.25 21.74
C SER A 369 -40.53 -16.16 22.59
N PHE A 370 -40.96 -16.09 23.84
CA PHE A 370 -40.42 -15.17 24.85
C PHE A 370 -39.43 -15.85 25.79
N GLY A 371 -39.00 -17.08 25.52
CA GLY A 371 -38.12 -17.85 26.39
C GLY A 371 -37.61 -19.14 25.76
N SER A 372 -37.16 -20.05 26.60
CA SER A 372 -36.82 -21.44 26.25
C SER A 372 -37.41 -22.36 27.31
N ALA A 373 -37.41 -23.67 27.06
CA ALA A 373 -37.94 -24.64 28.02
C ALA A 373 -37.23 -24.51 29.38
N GLY A 374 -38.01 -24.28 30.44
CA GLY A 374 -37.51 -24.04 31.80
C GLY A 374 -37.01 -22.61 32.07
N ASN A 375 -37.02 -21.73 31.06
CA ASN A 375 -36.68 -20.31 31.16
C ASN A 375 -37.80 -19.44 30.57
N GLU A 376 -39.05 -19.77 30.90
CA GLU A 376 -40.23 -19.05 30.47
C GLU A 376 -40.29 -17.65 31.10
N ARG A 377 -40.81 -16.68 30.34
CA ARG A 377 -40.99 -15.31 30.82
C ARG A 377 -42.46 -14.98 31.00
N ARG A 378 -42.76 -14.19 32.03
CA ARG A 378 -44.11 -13.62 32.20
C ARG A 378 -44.32 -12.51 31.17
N LEU A 379 -45.41 -12.60 30.43
CA LEU A 379 -45.95 -11.47 29.68
C LEU A 379 -46.81 -10.63 30.63
N THR A 380 -46.47 -9.37 30.81
CA THR A 380 -47.16 -8.47 31.76
C THR A 380 -47.71 -7.24 31.04
N ASN A 381 -48.61 -6.49 31.70
CA ASN A 381 -49.31 -5.34 31.14
C ASN A 381 -50.19 -5.68 29.93
N VAL A 382 -50.81 -6.86 29.94
CA VAL A 382 -51.76 -7.30 28.92
C VAL A 382 -53.14 -6.75 29.26
N ALA A 383 -53.61 -5.80 28.45
CA ALA A 383 -54.99 -5.30 28.51
C ALA A 383 -55.99 -6.43 28.22
N ALA A 384 -57.27 -6.22 28.56
CA ALA A 384 -58.30 -7.21 28.26
C ALA A 384 -58.43 -7.40 26.75
N GLY A 385 -58.39 -8.64 26.28
CA GLY A 385 -58.61 -8.98 24.88
C GLY A 385 -60.06 -8.71 24.47
N ILE A 386 -60.24 -8.21 23.25
CA ILE A 386 -61.55 -7.86 22.68
C ILE A 386 -61.90 -8.84 21.56
N ASN A 387 -60.95 -9.16 20.69
CA ASN A 387 -61.13 -10.08 19.59
C ASN A 387 -60.79 -11.52 19.99
N ALA A 388 -61.26 -12.49 19.19
CA ALA A 388 -61.00 -13.92 19.43
C ALA A 388 -59.52 -14.31 19.36
N THR A 389 -58.68 -13.49 18.71
CA THR A 389 -57.24 -13.72 18.54
C THR A 389 -56.38 -12.94 19.53
N ASP A 390 -57.00 -12.18 20.44
CA ASP A 390 -56.28 -11.42 21.45
C ASP A 390 -55.86 -12.34 22.61
N ALA A 391 -54.76 -11.99 23.27
CA ALA A 391 -54.36 -12.66 24.50
C ALA A 391 -55.36 -12.37 25.62
N VAL A 392 -55.82 -13.41 26.32
CA VAL A 392 -56.67 -13.29 27.50
C VAL A 392 -55.81 -12.95 28.71
N ASN A 393 -56.16 -11.89 29.45
CA ASN A 393 -55.47 -11.59 30.70
C ASN A 393 -56.08 -12.32 31.91
N VAL A 394 -55.36 -12.35 33.03
CA VAL A 394 -55.80 -13.09 34.24
C VAL A 394 -57.11 -12.53 34.80
N GLY A 395 -57.38 -11.23 34.65
CA GLY A 395 -58.63 -10.60 35.11
C GLY A 395 -59.86 -11.08 34.34
N GLN A 396 -59.75 -11.29 33.02
CA GLN A 396 -60.82 -11.87 32.19
C GLN A 396 -61.09 -13.33 32.59
N LEU A 397 -60.03 -14.13 32.79
CA LEU A 397 -60.17 -15.51 33.24
C LEU A 397 -60.85 -15.58 34.62
N GLN A 398 -60.41 -14.74 35.57
CA GLN A 398 -61.00 -14.66 36.91
C GLN A 398 -62.48 -14.25 36.85
N SER A 399 -62.86 -13.32 35.97
CA SER A 399 -64.25 -12.91 35.78
C SER A 399 -65.12 -14.06 35.27
N THR A 400 -64.63 -14.82 34.29
CA THR A 400 -65.32 -16.01 33.78
C THR A 400 -65.46 -17.09 34.86
N VAL A 401 -64.40 -17.34 35.64
CA VAL A 401 -64.41 -18.31 36.75
C VAL A 401 -65.38 -17.89 37.85
N ALA A 402 -65.41 -16.61 38.22
CA ALA A 402 -66.35 -16.08 39.20
C ALA A 402 -67.81 -16.25 38.73
N GLY A 403 -68.07 -16.01 37.43
CA GLY A 403 -69.37 -16.25 36.81
C GLY A 403 -69.82 -17.71 36.92
N PHE A 404 -68.95 -18.66 36.58
CA PHE A 404 -69.25 -20.09 36.74
C PHE A 404 -69.45 -20.50 38.20
N GLN A 405 -68.64 -19.98 39.12
CA GLN A 405 -68.79 -20.26 40.55
C GLN A 405 -70.15 -19.78 41.08
N SER A 406 -70.64 -18.63 40.60
CA SER A 406 -71.98 -18.13 40.93
C SER A 406 -73.08 -19.03 40.38
N GLN A 407 -72.96 -19.51 39.14
CA GLN A 407 -73.94 -20.43 38.55
C GLN A 407 -74.01 -21.77 39.31
N ILE A 408 -72.85 -22.31 39.72
CA ILE A 408 -72.76 -23.52 40.55
C ILE A 408 -73.43 -23.29 41.92
N GLY A 409 -73.17 -22.14 42.56
CA GLY A 409 -73.82 -21.78 43.82
C GLY A 409 -75.35 -21.69 43.71
N SER A 410 -75.86 -21.09 42.63
CA SER A 410 -77.30 -21.05 42.34
C SER A 410 -77.90 -22.43 42.13
N LEU A 411 -77.20 -23.29 41.35
CA LEU A 411 -77.63 -24.67 41.12
C LEU A 411 -77.65 -25.50 42.42
N GLN A 412 -76.63 -25.37 43.27
CA GLN A 412 -76.56 -26.04 44.59
C GLN A 412 -77.75 -25.64 45.48
N THR A 413 -78.13 -24.36 45.43
CA THR A 413 -79.28 -23.84 46.17
C THR A 413 -80.58 -24.41 45.64
N GLN A 414 -80.78 -24.44 44.32
CA GLN A 414 -81.96 -25.05 43.69
C GLN A 414 -82.07 -26.55 43.99
N ILE A 415 -80.96 -27.30 43.93
CA ILE A 415 -80.93 -28.72 44.27
C ILE A 415 -81.36 -28.92 45.73
N THR A 416 -80.84 -28.10 46.65
CA THR A 416 -81.16 -28.20 48.07
C THR A 416 -82.63 -27.86 48.32
N ALA A 417 -83.16 -26.83 47.65
CA ALA A 417 -84.56 -26.44 47.71
C ALA A 417 -85.48 -27.55 47.17
N ASN A 418 -85.21 -28.08 45.98
CA ASN A 418 -85.97 -29.20 45.41
C ASN A 418 -85.92 -30.44 46.30
N GLN A 419 -84.76 -30.76 46.87
CA GLN A 419 -84.65 -31.86 47.83
C GLN A 419 -85.44 -31.58 49.11
N GLN A 420 -85.54 -30.33 49.55
CA GLN A 420 -86.34 -29.95 50.71
C GLN A 420 -87.84 -30.01 50.40
N GLU A 421 -88.27 -29.44 49.28
CA GLU A 421 -89.65 -29.50 48.77
C GLU A 421 -90.09 -30.95 48.59
N ALA A 422 -89.29 -31.80 47.92
CA ALA A 422 -89.59 -33.22 47.77
C ALA A 422 -89.70 -33.94 49.12
N ARG A 423 -88.79 -33.65 50.07
CA ARG A 423 -88.88 -34.19 51.44
C ARG A 423 -90.17 -33.73 52.15
N ARG A 424 -90.53 -32.44 52.05
CA ARG A 424 -91.75 -31.89 52.66
C ARG A 424 -93.02 -32.42 52.00
N GLY A 425 -93.03 -32.61 50.68
CA GLY A 425 -94.13 -33.26 49.96
C GLY A 425 -94.35 -34.71 50.40
N ILE A 426 -93.27 -35.48 50.60
CA ILE A 426 -93.35 -36.83 51.19
C ILE A 426 -93.91 -36.75 52.62
N VAL A 427 -93.45 -35.82 53.45
CA VAL A 427 -93.96 -35.65 54.82
C VAL A 427 -95.44 -35.28 54.82
N ALA A 428 -95.89 -34.38 53.94
CA ALA A 428 -97.30 -34.02 53.81
C ALA A 428 -98.14 -35.27 53.49
N ALA A 429 -97.71 -36.07 52.51
CA ALA A 429 -98.38 -37.33 52.16
C ALA A 429 -98.41 -38.34 53.32
N VAL A 430 -97.31 -38.51 54.07
CA VAL A 430 -97.23 -39.40 55.25
C VAL A 430 -98.09 -38.89 56.40
N SER A 431 -98.21 -37.57 56.56
CA SER A 431 -99.00 -36.92 57.61
C SER A 431 -100.51 -36.91 57.29
N ALA A 432 -100.92 -37.34 56.09
CA ALA A 432 -102.31 -37.44 55.72
C ALA A 432 -103.02 -38.52 56.57
N ALA A 433 -103.74 -38.08 57.61
CA ALA A 433 -104.34 -38.91 58.65
C ALA A 433 -105.42 -39.87 58.12
N PRO A 434 -105.20 -41.21 58.06
CA PRO A 434 -106.22 -42.15 57.58
C PRO A 434 -107.44 -42.00 58.47
N THR A 435 -108.54 -41.56 57.86
CA THR A 435 -109.77 -41.30 58.58
C THR A 435 -110.52 -42.60 58.75
N LEU A 436 -110.68 -43.03 60.00
CA LEU A 436 -111.46 -44.22 60.34
C LEU A 436 -112.96 -43.92 60.23
N MET A 437 -113.76 -44.95 59.96
CA MET A 437 -115.21 -44.82 59.89
C MET A 437 -115.79 -44.43 61.25
N PRO A 438 -116.63 -43.38 61.34
CA PRO A 438 -117.29 -42.99 62.58
C PRO A 438 -118.18 -44.13 63.13
N SER A 439 -118.16 -44.30 64.46
CA SER A 439 -118.78 -45.43 65.16
C SER A 439 -120.31 -45.53 65.02
N ALA A 440 -121.00 -44.45 64.64
CA ALA A 440 -122.45 -44.44 64.42
C ALA A 440 -122.86 -43.52 63.24
N PRO A 441 -124.02 -43.75 62.60
CA PRO A 441 -124.56 -42.87 61.55
C PRO A 441 -124.74 -41.42 62.04
N GLY A 442 -124.39 -40.44 61.20
CA GLY A 442 -124.46 -39.01 61.52
C GLY A 442 -123.35 -38.51 62.44
N LYS A 443 -122.37 -39.34 62.82
CA LYS A 443 -121.19 -38.91 63.60
C LYS A 443 -120.02 -38.52 62.69
N THR A 444 -119.21 -37.60 63.21
CA THR A 444 -117.97 -37.12 62.59
C THR A 444 -116.77 -37.57 63.42
N THR A 445 -115.74 -38.11 62.78
CA THR A 445 -114.44 -38.37 63.41
C THR A 445 -113.43 -37.37 62.89
N VAL A 446 -112.60 -36.84 63.78
CA VAL A 446 -111.45 -36.00 63.45
C VAL A 446 -110.18 -36.74 63.87
N ALA A 447 -109.25 -36.93 62.95
CA ALA A 447 -107.95 -37.54 63.20
C ALA A 447 -106.85 -36.52 62.94
N VAL A 448 -105.85 -36.46 63.82
CA VAL A 448 -104.68 -35.60 63.68
C VAL A 448 -103.45 -36.50 63.66
N ASN A 449 -102.66 -36.40 62.59
CA ASN A 449 -101.44 -37.15 62.43
C ASN A 449 -100.25 -36.20 62.30
N THR A 450 -99.09 -36.66 62.76
CA THR A 450 -97.81 -36.00 62.55
C THR A 450 -96.91 -36.93 61.74
N GLY A 451 -96.12 -36.36 60.83
CA GLY A 451 -95.18 -37.11 60.00
C GLY A 451 -93.78 -36.54 60.14
N TYR A 452 -92.79 -37.43 60.07
CA TYR A 452 -91.38 -37.05 60.09
C TYR A 452 -90.60 -37.84 59.04
N TYR A 453 -89.82 -37.15 58.22
CA TYR A 453 -88.97 -37.79 57.22
C TYR A 453 -87.69 -36.97 56.99
N ARG A 454 -86.54 -37.60 57.24
CA ARG A 454 -85.18 -37.03 56.99
C ARG A 454 -85.02 -35.57 57.43
N GLY A 455 -85.46 -35.24 58.65
CA GLY A 455 -85.31 -33.91 59.25
C GLY A 455 -86.41 -32.90 58.93
N GLN A 456 -87.44 -33.26 58.14
CA GLN A 456 -88.64 -32.44 57.95
C GLN A 456 -89.80 -33.03 58.75
N SER A 457 -90.69 -32.17 59.26
CA SER A 457 -91.86 -32.53 60.06
C SER A 457 -93.13 -31.87 59.51
N GLY A 458 -94.26 -32.55 59.60
CA GLY A 458 -95.54 -32.05 59.10
C GLY A 458 -96.71 -32.53 59.95
N VAL A 459 -97.85 -31.90 59.72
CA VAL A 459 -99.11 -32.15 60.41
C VAL A 459 -100.21 -32.32 59.38
N GLY A 460 -101.09 -33.29 59.61
CA GLY A 460 -102.31 -33.44 58.84
C GLY A 460 -103.52 -33.66 59.73
N ILE A 461 -104.66 -33.17 59.23
CA ILE A 461 -105.98 -33.35 59.82
C ILE A 461 -106.87 -34.07 58.82
N GLY A 462 -107.55 -35.10 59.28
CA GLY A 462 -108.53 -35.85 58.53
C GLY A 462 -109.89 -35.75 59.20
N ILE A 463 -110.95 -35.55 58.41
CA ILE A 463 -112.33 -35.54 58.86
C ILE A 463 -113.09 -36.58 58.06
N SER A 464 -113.78 -37.49 58.75
CA SER A 464 -114.73 -38.43 58.14
C SER A 464 -116.12 -38.23 58.73
N HIS A 465 -117.14 -38.25 57.88
CA HIS A 465 -118.53 -38.19 58.29
C HIS A 465 -119.30 -39.36 57.69
N ARG A 466 -120.02 -40.11 58.53
CA ARG A 466 -120.84 -41.25 58.09
C ARG A 466 -122.24 -40.76 57.73
N LEU A 467 -122.63 -40.92 56.48
CA LEU A 467 -123.93 -40.47 55.95
C LEU A 467 -125.06 -41.29 56.55
N ASN A 468 -126.19 -40.63 56.84
CA ASN A 468 -127.35 -41.25 57.47
C ASN A 468 -128.29 -41.89 56.42
N TRP A 469 -127.76 -42.81 55.62
CA TRP A 469 -128.47 -43.55 54.59
C TRP A 469 -128.55 -45.05 54.95
N GLY A 470 -129.40 -45.81 54.27
CA GLY A 470 -129.56 -47.26 54.53
C GLY A 470 -128.32 -48.10 54.26
N LEU A 471 -127.34 -47.57 53.52
CA LEU A 471 -126.03 -48.17 53.26
C LEU A 471 -124.95 -47.43 54.06
N PRO A 472 -124.06 -48.14 54.79
CA PRO A 472 -122.93 -47.54 55.50
C PRO A 472 -121.90 -46.87 54.56
N THR A 473 -122.16 -45.62 54.21
CA THR A 473 -121.27 -44.79 53.39
C THR A 473 -120.58 -43.74 54.24
N VAL A 474 -119.25 -43.66 54.13
CA VAL A 474 -118.46 -42.59 54.73
C VAL A 474 -117.88 -41.70 53.65
N VAL A 475 -118.01 -40.39 53.85
CA VAL A 475 -117.26 -39.40 53.07
C VAL A 475 -116.14 -38.91 53.95
N PHE A 476 -114.93 -38.86 53.40
CA PHE A 476 -113.76 -38.41 54.13
C PHE A 476 -112.96 -37.40 53.32
N GLY A 477 -112.37 -36.45 54.03
CA GLY A 477 -111.46 -35.46 53.52
C GLY A 477 -110.27 -35.33 54.46
N GLY A 478 -109.10 -35.08 53.92
CA GLY A 478 -107.90 -34.84 54.70
C GLY A 478 -107.05 -33.76 54.06
N TYR A 479 -106.45 -32.96 54.91
CA TYR A 479 -105.49 -31.94 54.54
C TYR A 479 -104.23 -32.13 55.36
N SER A 480 -103.09 -31.94 54.72
CA SER A 480 -101.79 -32.08 55.37
C SER A 480 -100.81 -31.05 54.83
N ASN A 481 -99.91 -30.60 55.70
CA ASN A 481 -98.84 -29.68 55.34
C ASN A 481 -97.49 -30.24 55.82
N GLY A 482 -96.51 -30.19 54.93
CA GLY A 482 -95.17 -30.71 55.16
C GLY A 482 -94.19 -29.75 55.86
N GLY A 483 -94.66 -28.64 56.44
CA GLY A 483 -93.82 -27.63 57.08
C GLY A 483 -93.32 -26.50 56.16
N GLY A 484 -94.01 -26.27 55.05
CA GLY A 484 -93.68 -25.26 54.03
C GLY A 484 -94.89 -24.92 53.16
N SER A 485 -94.68 -24.63 51.87
CA SER A 485 -95.73 -24.47 50.85
C SER A 485 -96.31 -25.80 50.36
N GLU A 486 -95.78 -26.92 50.83
CA GLU A 486 -96.15 -28.24 50.36
C GLU A 486 -97.39 -28.72 51.11
N HIS A 487 -98.53 -28.62 50.43
CA HIS A 487 -99.83 -29.01 50.93
C HIS A 487 -100.37 -30.19 50.12
N VAL A 488 -100.90 -31.20 50.82
CA VAL A 488 -101.54 -32.36 50.18
C VAL A 488 -102.96 -32.47 50.72
N GLY A 489 -103.91 -32.42 49.80
CA GLY A 489 -105.33 -32.66 50.06
C GLY A 489 -105.76 -34.01 49.50
N ARG A 490 -106.65 -34.68 50.21
CA ARG A 490 -107.35 -35.88 49.71
C ARG A 490 -108.81 -35.83 50.08
N ALA A 491 -109.66 -36.32 49.20
CA ALA A 491 -111.07 -36.54 49.48
C ALA A 491 -111.48 -37.86 48.86
N GLY A 492 -112.37 -38.58 49.52
CA GLY A 492 -112.80 -39.89 49.08
C GLY A 492 -114.10 -40.31 49.74
N MET A 493 -114.63 -41.40 49.23
CA MET A 493 -115.81 -42.05 49.75
C MET A 493 -115.50 -43.54 49.88
N ALA A 494 -115.87 -44.13 51.00
CA ALA A 494 -115.84 -45.58 51.17
C ALA A 494 -117.24 -46.05 51.55
N VAL A 495 -117.63 -47.20 50.99
CA VAL A 495 -118.92 -47.84 51.24
C VAL A 495 -118.64 -49.24 51.73
N GLU A 496 -119.27 -49.61 52.84
CA GLU A 496 -119.28 -50.98 53.36
C GLU A 496 -120.63 -51.61 52.97
N PHE A 497 -120.62 -52.82 52.41
CA PHE A 497 -121.80 -53.50 51.86
C PHE A 497 -121.98 -54.90 52.44
#